data_AF-A0A3M5WS41-F1
#
_entry.id   AF-A0A3M5WS41-F1
#
_cell.length_a   1.000
_cell.length_b   1.000
_cell.length_c   1.000
_cell.angle_alpha   90.00
_cell.angle_beta   90.00
_cell.angle_gamma   90.00
#
_symmetry.space_group_name_H-M   'P 1'
#
loop_
_entity.id
_entity.type
_entity.pdbx_description
1 polymer ?
#
loop_
_entity_poly.entity_id
_entity_poly.type
_entity_poly.pdbx_seq_one_letter_code
_entity_poly.pdbx_strand_id
1 'polypeptide(L)' 'MPLNIGIYVYDDVEVLDFAGPYEVFTTATRMHARNSRDDRQLFNVFTIGRSTAPVR' A
#
# COMPACT_ATOMS: atom_id res chain seq x y z
N MET A 1 -1.65 -10.26 12.77
CA MET A 1 -0.68 -9.92 11.70
C MET A 1 -1.42 -9.15 10.63
N PRO A 2 -0.84 -8.06 10.09
CA PRO A 2 -1.44 -7.31 8.99
C PRO A 2 -1.47 -8.16 7.71
N LEU A 3 -2.42 -7.88 6.82
CA LEU A 3 -2.42 -8.42 5.47
C LEU A 3 -1.37 -7.68 4.63
N ASN A 4 -0.51 -8.43 3.96
CA ASN A 4 0.52 -7.85 3.09
C ASN A 4 -0.06 -7.50 1.72
N ILE A 5 0.11 -6.25 1.30
CA ILE A 5 -0.34 -5.73 0.02
C ILE A 5 0.88 -5.26 -0.76
N GLY A 6 1.23 -6.02 -1.80
CA GLY A 6 2.29 -5.66 -2.74
C GLY A 6 1.71 -4.97 -3.97
N ILE A 7 2.13 -3.74 -4.25
CA ILE A 7 1.74 -3.00 -5.46
C ILE A 7 2.88 -3.11 -6.47
N TYR A 8 2.63 -3.80 -7.57
CA TYR A 8 3.65 -3.98 -8.61
C TYR A 8 3.77 -2.70 -9.45
N VAL A 9 4.97 -2.13 -9.49
CA VAL A 9 5.33 -0.94 -10.27
C VAL A 9 6.41 -1.31 -11.29
N TYR A 10 6.26 -0.79 -12.50
CA TYR A 10 7.09 -1.07 -13.66
C TYR A 10 7.21 0.19 -14.51
N ASP A 11 8.20 0.24 -15.40
CA ASP A 11 8.43 1.41 -16.25
C ASP A 11 7.17 1.71 -17.08
N ASP A 12 6.80 2.99 -17.19
CA ASP A 12 5.58 3.47 -17.86
C ASP A 12 4.24 3.08 -17.17
N VAL A 13 4.26 2.59 -15.92
CA VAL A 13 3.03 2.44 -15.13
C VAL A 13 2.38 3.80 -14.89
N GLU A 14 1.05 3.89 -14.98
CA GLU A 14 0.36 5.12 -14.62
C GLU A 14 0.56 5.41 -13.12
N VAL A 15 0.97 6.62 -12.77
CA VAL A 15 1.21 7.03 -11.37
C VAL A 15 -0.05 6.84 -10.51
N LEU A 16 -1.25 7.08 -11.07
CA LEU A 16 -2.50 6.94 -10.33
C LEU A 16 -2.89 5.47 -10.09
N ASP A 17 -2.48 4.55 -10.96
CA ASP A 17 -2.76 3.12 -10.80
C ASP A 17 -2.12 2.53 -9.54
N PHE A 18 -0.95 3.04 -9.13
CA PHE A 18 -0.35 2.65 -7.85
C PHE A 18 -0.81 3.54 -6.68
N ALA A 19 -0.95 4.84 -6.91
CA ALA A 19 -1.27 5.80 -5.85
C ALA A 19 -2.69 5.60 -5.29
N GLY A 20 -3.66 5.29 -6.15
CA GLY A 20 -5.05 5.06 -5.75
C GLY A 20 -5.19 3.92 -4.73
N PRO A 21 -4.76 2.69 -5.05
CA PRO A 21 -4.76 1.58 -4.10
C PRO A 21 -3.94 1.88 -2.83
N TYR A 22 -2.77 2.51 -2.97
CA TYR A 22 -1.93 2.86 -1.82
C TYR A 22 -2.68 3.77 -0.83
N GLU A 23 -3.34 4.82 -1.31
CA GLU A 23 -4.10 5.74 -0.47
C GLU A 23 -5.27 5.04 0.23
N VAL A 24 -5.99 4.15 -0.46
CA VAL A 24 -7.12 3.41 0.12
C VAL A 24 -6.68 2.54 1.29
N PHE A 25 -5.65 1.69 1.10
CA PHE A 25 -5.20 0.76 2.16
C PHE A 25 -4.54 1.47 3.35
N THR A 26 -3.73 2.50 3.09
CA THR A 26 -3.09 3.27 4.16
C THR A 26 -4.12 4.10 4.93
N THR A 27 -5.11 4.69 4.24
CA THR A 27 -6.20 5.41 4.89
C THR A 27 -7.09 4.46 5.69
N ALA A 28 -7.44 3.28 5.18
CA ALA A 28 -8.21 2.29 5.93
C ALA A 28 -7.48 1.87 7.22
N THR A 29 -6.17 1.61 7.14
CA THR A 29 -5.34 1.30 8.31
C THR A 29 -5.35 2.45 9.33
N ARG A 30 -5.16 3.69 8.87
CA ARG A 30 -5.17 4.88 9.72
C ARG A 30 -6.53 5.12 10.37
N MET A 31 -7.62 4.90 9.65
CA MET A 31 -8.98 5.08 10.19
C MET A 31 -9.33 3.97 11.17
N HIS A 32 -8.89 2.73 10.93
CA HIS A 32 -9.06 1.63 11.88
C HIS A 32 -8.41 1.94 13.23
N ALA A 33 -7.14 2.35 13.21
CA ALA A 33 -6.40 2.73 14.40
C ALA A 33 -7.05 3.89 15.20
N ARG A 34 -7.83 4.75 14.52
CA ARG A 34 -8.53 5.87 15.18
C ARG A 34 -9.90 5.49 15.73
N ASN A 35 -10.63 4.63 15.03
CA ASN A 35 -12.07 4.42 15.27
C ASN A 35 -12.40 3.07 15.91
N SER A 36 -11.44 2.14 15.98
CA SER A 36 -11.63 0.81 16.56
C SER A 36 -10.98 0.71 17.93
N ARG A 37 -11.53 -0.15 18.80
CA ARG A 37 -10.88 -0.56 20.06
C ARG A 37 -9.75 -1.57 19.85
N ASP A 38 -9.61 -2.03 18.62
CA ASP A 38 -8.58 -2.95 18.16
C ASP A 38 -7.46 -2.11 17.52
N ASP A 39 -6.25 -2.25 18.06
CA ASP A 39 -5.07 -1.48 17.64
C ASP A 39 -4.23 -2.23 16.58
N ARG A 40 -4.68 -3.41 16.15
CA ARG A 40 -3.96 -4.21 15.17
C ARG A 40 -3.90 -3.50 13.83
N GLN A 41 -2.71 -3.43 13.25
CA GLN A 41 -2.52 -2.95 11.88
C GLN A 41 -3.28 -3.86 10.89
N LEU A 42 -4.11 -3.25 10.04
CA LEU A 42 -4.86 -3.98 9.01
C LEU A 42 -3.98 -4.40 7.85
N PHE A 43 -3.28 -3.44 7.25
CA PHE A 43 -2.52 -3.64 6.01
C PHE A 43 -1.07 -3.20 6.17
N ASN A 44 -0.16 -4.02 5.64
CA ASN A 44 1.23 -3.66 5.39
C ASN A 44 1.39 -3.48 3.88
N VAL A 45 1.48 -2.23 3.43
CA VAL A 45 1.49 -1.85 2.01
C VAL A 45 2.92 -1.53 1.58
N PHE A 46 3.38 -2.16 0.51
CA PHE A 46 4.72 -1.94 -0.05
C PHE A 46 4.71 -2.10 -1.56
N THR A 47 5.73 -1.55 -2.22
CA THR A 47 5.91 -1.69 -3.67
C THR A 47 6.74 -2.92 -4.00
N ILE A 48 6.45 -3.52 -5.16
CA ILE A 48 7.24 -4.60 -5.76
C ILE A 48 7.67 -4.12 -7.13
N GLY A 49 8.94 -4.27 -7.46
CA GLY A 49 9.47 -3.99 -8.79
C GLY A 49 10.09 -5.22 -9.41
N ARG A 50 10.34 -5.18 -10.72
CA ARG A 50 11.14 -6.20 -11.42
C ARG A 50 12.54 -6.33 -10.83
N SER A 51 13.07 -5.24 -10.29
CA SER A 51 14.35 -5.18 -9.58
C SER A 51 14.24 -4.18 -8.42
N THR A 52 15.31 -4.02 -7.66
CA THR A 52 15.41 -2.98 -6.60
C THR A 52 15.85 -1.62 -7.14
N ALA A 53 16.12 -1.49 -8.45
CA ALA A 53 16.40 -0.19 -9.06
C ALA A 53 15.12 0.67 -9.12
N PRO A 54 15.25 2.01 -9.10
CA PRO A 54 14.10 2.90 -9.29
C PRO A 54 13.37 2.63 -10.61
N VAL A 55 12.04 2.67 -10.56
CA VAL A 55 11.16 2.65 -11.74
C VAL A 55 11.16 4.04 -12.38
N ARG A 56 11.19 4.09 -13.71
CA ARG A 56 11.19 5.34 -14.49
C ARG A 56 9.80 5.87 -14.80
#